data_AF-A0A4P7QVY6-F1
#
_entry.id   AF-A0A4P7QVY6-F1
#
_cell.length_a   1.000
_cell.length_b   1.000
_cell.length_c   1.000
_cell.angle_alpha   90.00
_cell.angle_beta   90.00
_cell.angle_gamma   90.00
#
_symmetry.space_group_name_H-M   'P 1'
#
loop_
_entity.id
_entity.type
_entity.pdbx_description
1 polymer ?
#
loop_
_entity_poly.entity_id
_entity_poly.type
_entity_poly.pdbx_seq_one_letter_code
_entity_poly.pdbx_strand_id
1 'polypeptide(L)'
;MPPIAQTKNHDPVADFAGALSRVFARMIAHRATEGVKSSNLGNPDTLADDNVLYGSDVFNRFDPKFSDHSYTIGANWQFMPEAGIFGRYTSTYRLPQIGQYRDNVLPTGIRSQSIEQAEAGVKFQKPWGSLYATLFYNSFKDVQFTNTYIDPATLRIVQEINYGDVSTTGVELEANLKPVPWFDVSATATYQDPKFKNYTYNTIVAGAPVTTSFDGNRPSSMPKVMASIRPRVSLIGGRLRVLGEWRYEGDKFNDDSNLVKLPAFSVFNASAELDVTQNVTVQVKGTNLSNALGLGQGGGQQLVPGAADGAVILARPIFGRAVQGSVLFKF
;
A
#
# COMPACT_ATOMS: atom_id res chain seq x y z
N MET A 1 4.90 8.68 23.19
CA MET A 1 5.51 9.83 23.89
C MET A 1 4.42 10.52 24.71
N PRO A 2 4.69 10.93 25.95
CA PRO A 2 3.70 11.62 26.79
C PRO A 2 3.44 13.05 26.25
N PRO A 3 2.32 13.69 26.61
CA PRO A 3 1.95 15.00 26.07
C PRO A 3 2.79 16.12 26.71
N ILE A 4 3.36 16.99 25.87
CA ILE A 4 4.07 18.20 26.28
C ILE A 4 3.02 19.24 26.69
N ALA A 5 3.21 19.80 27.88
CA ALA A 5 2.34 20.78 28.51
C ALA A 5 2.21 22.07 27.69
N GLN A 6 0.96 22.56 27.53
CA GLN A 6 0.68 23.91 27.03
C GLN A 6 0.93 24.93 28.13
N THR A 7 1.83 25.88 27.89
CA THR A 7 1.91 27.14 28.65
C THR A 7 1.22 28.26 27.86
N LYS A 8 0.33 28.98 28.55
CA LYS A 8 -0.50 30.09 28.02
C LYS A 8 0.25 31.43 28.03
N ASN A 9 -0.09 32.24 27.03
CA ASN A 9 -0.07 33.71 26.89
C ASN A 9 1.11 34.44 26.21
N HIS A 10 0.76 34.98 25.02
CA HIS A 10 1.11 36.25 24.39
C HIS A 10 2.55 36.55 23.92
N ASP A 11 2.80 36.26 22.63
CA ASP A 11 3.19 37.20 21.56
C ASP A 11 3.09 36.46 20.21
N PRO A 12 2.82 37.10 19.05
CA PRO A 12 2.85 36.43 17.76
C PRO A 12 4.31 36.32 17.27
N VAL A 13 5.17 35.69 18.08
CA VAL A 13 6.51 35.32 17.63
C VAL A 13 6.34 34.04 16.83
N ALA A 14 6.79 34.07 15.58
CA ALA A 14 6.76 32.91 14.72
C ALA A 14 7.57 31.77 15.37
N ASP A 15 6.89 30.69 15.77
CA ASP A 15 7.50 29.61 16.53
C ASP A 15 8.17 28.61 15.58
N PHE A 16 9.42 28.27 15.87
CA PHE A 16 10.21 27.30 15.13
C PHE A 16 10.54 26.13 16.05
N ALA A 17 10.10 24.93 15.66
CA ALA A 17 10.43 23.71 16.36
C ALA A 17 11.11 22.72 15.39
N GLY A 18 12.15 22.05 15.89
CA GLY A 18 12.89 21.03 15.16
C GLY A 18 13.11 19.80 16.04
N ALA A 19 13.12 18.62 15.43
CA ALA A 19 13.36 17.36 16.13
C ALA A 19 14.26 16.43 15.32
N LEU A 20 15.18 15.75 16.01
CA LEU A 20 16.02 14.69 15.49
C LEU A 20 15.79 13.42 16.31
N SER A 21 15.53 12.29 15.64
CA SER A 21 15.47 10.97 16.28
C SER A 21 16.36 9.99 15.54
N ARG A 22 16.93 9.02 16.27
CA ARG A 22 17.81 7.97 15.74
C ARG A 22 17.47 6.62 16.39
N VAL A 23 17.44 5.57 15.60
CA VAL A 23 17.23 4.19 16.07
C VAL A 23 18.22 3.26 15.37
N PHE A 24 18.75 2.29 16.13
CA PHE A 24 19.57 1.20 15.62
C PHE A 24 18.86 -0.12 15.87
N ALA A 25 18.89 -1.03 14.90
CA ALA A 25 18.45 -2.40 15.11
C ALA A 25 19.43 -3.39 14.48
N ARG A 26 19.46 -4.57 15.08
CA ARG A 26 20.27 -5.70 14.64
C ARG A 26 19.41 -6.94 14.69
N MET A 27 19.49 -7.75 13.64
CA MET A 27 18.87 -9.06 13.57
C MET A 27 19.95 -10.12 13.39
N ILE A 28 19.82 -11.19 14.16
CA ILE A 28 20.57 -12.43 14.01
C ILE A 28 19.51 -13.51 13.84
N ALA A 29 19.55 -14.25 12.74
CA ALA A 29 18.64 -15.35 12.51
C ALA A 29 19.45 -16.65 12.51
N HIS A 30 19.06 -17.62 13.34
CA HIS A 30 19.61 -18.96 13.31
C HIS A 30 18.65 -19.86 12.55
N ARG A 31 19.08 -20.47 11.44
CA ARG A 31 18.25 -21.37 10.64
C ARG A 31 18.98 -22.61 10.19
N ALA A 32 18.19 -23.68 10.06
CA ALA A 32 18.56 -24.89 9.35
C ALA A 32 17.43 -25.22 8.38
N THR A 33 17.78 -25.50 7.13
CA THR A 33 16.84 -25.99 6.12
C THR A 33 17.31 -27.37 5.67
N GLU A 34 16.41 -28.35 5.74
CA GLU A 34 16.69 -29.69 5.23
C GLU A 34 16.54 -29.70 3.70
N GLY A 35 17.46 -30.35 3.00
CA GLY A 35 17.30 -30.62 1.58
C GLY A 35 16.16 -31.60 1.32
N VAL A 36 15.77 -31.71 0.04
CA VAL A 36 14.77 -32.69 -0.42
C VAL A 36 15.42 -33.72 -1.34
N LYS A 37 15.03 -34.99 -1.20
CA LYS A 37 15.35 -36.07 -2.13
C LYS A 37 14.05 -36.64 -2.70
N SER A 38 14.09 -37.06 -3.95
CA SER A 38 12.96 -37.75 -4.57
C SER A 38 13.06 -39.26 -4.36
N SER A 39 11.92 -39.92 -4.14
CA SER A 39 11.81 -41.37 -4.11
C SER A 39 10.53 -41.84 -4.81
N ASN A 40 10.65 -42.94 -5.53
CA ASN A 40 9.53 -43.70 -6.05
C ASN A 40 8.96 -44.62 -4.93
N LEU A 41 7.64 -44.60 -4.71
CA LEU A 41 6.97 -45.45 -3.72
C LEU A 41 6.53 -46.82 -4.26
N GLY A 42 6.74 -47.05 -5.55
CA GLY A 42 6.70 -48.37 -6.18
C GLY A 42 5.33 -48.84 -6.62
N ASN A 43 4.34 -47.94 -6.77
CA ASN A 43 3.03 -48.29 -7.32
C ASN A 43 3.03 -48.17 -8.85
N PRO A 44 3.04 -49.29 -9.60
CA PRO A 44 3.08 -49.25 -11.06
C PRO A 44 1.79 -48.69 -11.69
N ASP A 45 0.70 -48.55 -10.93
CA ASP A 45 -0.60 -48.10 -11.43
C ASP A 45 -0.76 -46.56 -11.43
N THR A 46 0.24 -45.80 -10.94
CA THR A 46 0.16 -44.34 -10.90
C THR A 46 1.52 -43.68 -11.08
N LEU A 47 1.57 -42.60 -11.88
CA LEU A 47 2.79 -41.77 -12.00
C LEU A 47 2.93 -40.78 -10.83
N ALA A 48 1.93 -40.70 -9.95
CA ALA A 48 1.88 -39.71 -8.88
C ALA A 48 2.87 -40.02 -7.74
N ASP A 49 3.33 -41.27 -7.62
CA ASP A 49 4.20 -41.72 -6.55
C ASP A 49 5.67 -41.95 -6.98
N ASP A 50 5.97 -41.77 -8.26
CA ASP A 50 7.31 -41.95 -8.83
C ASP A 50 8.32 -40.89 -8.38
N ASN A 51 7.86 -39.73 -7.91
CA ASN A 51 8.70 -38.56 -7.61
C ASN A 51 8.31 -37.87 -6.30
N VAL A 52 7.95 -38.64 -5.27
CA VAL A 52 7.55 -38.08 -3.97
C VAL A 52 8.79 -37.52 -3.25
N LEU A 53 8.69 -36.27 -2.81
CA LEU A 53 9.78 -35.57 -2.13
C LEU A 53 9.78 -35.88 -0.63
N TYR A 54 10.94 -36.27 -0.12
CA TYR A 54 11.21 -36.52 1.31
C TYR A 54 12.42 -35.72 1.78
N GLY A 55 12.56 -35.57 3.09
CA GLY A 55 13.75 -35.00 3.72
C GLY A 55 15.01 -35.78 3.34
N SER A 56 16.07 -35.05 2.99
CA SER A 56 17.34 -35.67 2.59
C SER A 56 18.25 -36.02 3.77
N ASP A 57 17.87 -35.69 5.01
CA ASP A 57 18.71 -35.69 6.21
C ASP A 57 19.97 -34.81 6.10
N VAL A 58 20.08 -34.01 5.03
CA VAL A 58 21.17 -33.05 4.82
C VAL A 58 20.66 -31.66 5.16
N PHE A 59 21.18 -31.11 6.25
CA PHE A 59 20.79 -29.80 6.76
C PHE A 59 21.78 -28.71 6.32
N ASN A 60 21.27 -27.70 5.63
CA ASN A 60 22.01 -26.47 5.36
C ASN A 60 21.74 -25.47 6.49
N ARG A 61 22.78 -25.04 7.19
CA ARG A 61 22.67 -24.09 8.30
C ARG A 61 23.15 -22.71 7.89
N PHE A 62 22.40 -21.68 8.27
CA PHE A 62 22.72 -20.29 7.95
C PHE A 62 22.42 -19.37 9.13
N ASP A 63 23.41 -18.54 9.47
CA ASP A 63 23.33 -17.57 10.56
C ASP A 63 23.55 -16.12 10.07
N PRO A 64 22.71 -15.59 9.15
CA PRO A 64 22.93 -14.27 8.61
C PRO A 64 22.70 -13.18 9.66
N LYS A 65 23.52 -12.14 9.60
CA LYS A 65 23.47 -10.99 10.49
C LYS A 65 23.18 -9.73 9.69
N PHE A 66 22.18 -8.97 10.11
CA PHE A 66 21.81 -7.70 9.50
C PHE A 66 21.78 -6.61 10.57
N SER A 67 22.23 -5.42 10.22
CA SER A 67 22.16 -4.26 11.09
C SER A 67 22.00 -3.01 10.25
N ASP A 68 21.22 -2.06 10.74
CA ASP A 68 20.94 -0.84 10.00
C ASP A 68 20.49 0.29 10.95
N HIS A 69 20.56 1.53 10.47
CA HIS A 69 20.31 2.74 11.24
C HIS A 69 19.20 3.57 10.58
N SER A 70 18.30 4.09 11.39
CA SER A 70 17.27 5.01 10.93
C SER A 70 17.41 6.35 11.63
N TYR A 71 17.11 7.41 10.89
CA TYR A 71 17.06 8.76 11.42
C TYR A 71 15.94 9.54 10.76
N THR A 72 15.35 10.44 11.53
CA THR A 72 14.40 11.44 11.02
C THR A 72 14.80 12.80 11.53
N ILE A 73 14.79 13.77 10.61
CA ILE A 73 14.94 15.19 10.93
C ILE A 73 13.71 15.91 10.39
N GLY A 74 13.12 16.74 11.23
CA GLY A 74 11.96 17.54 10.85
C GLY A 74 12.02 18.92 11.45
N ALA A 75 11.45 19.88 10.74
CA ALA A 75 11.28 21.25 11.18
C ALA A 75 9.89 21.74 10.81
N ASN A 76 9.31 22.57 11.67
CA ASN A 76 8.08 23.29 11.40
C ASN A 76 8.23 24.76 11.79
N TRP A 77 7.59 25.62 11.02
CA TRP A 77 7.57 27.05 11.26
C TRP A 77 6.14 27.56 11.18
N GLN A 78 5.64 28.11 12.28
CA GLN A 78 4.35 28.74 12.34
C GLN A 78 4.51 30.25 12.09
N PHE A 79 4.26 30.68 10.85
CA PHE A 79 4.44 32.08 10.44
C PHE A 79 3.18 32.93 10.68
N MET A 80 2.02 32.32 10.90
CA MET A 80 0.77 32.96 11.34
C MET A 80 0.07 32.08 12.40
N PRO A 81 -0.80 32.64 13.26
CA PRO A 81 -1.59 31.84 14.21
C PRO A 81 -2.39 30.72 13.52
N GLU A 82 -2.91 30.98 12.32
CA GLU A 82 -3.68 30.04 11.52
C GLU A 82 -2.87 29.27 10.47
N ALA A 83 -1.58 29.58 10.25
CA ALA A 83 -0.82 29.00 9.14
C ALA A 83 0.64 28.68 9.49
N GLY A 84 1.12 27.57 8.95
CA GLY A 84 2.50 27.13 9.13
C GLY A 84 2.98 26.27 7.98
N ILE A 85 4.29 26.11 7.91
CA ILE A 85 4.96 25.19 6.99
C ILE A 85 5.71 24.12 7.77
N PHE A 86 5.96 22.99 7.13
CA PHE A 86 6.79 21.93 7.69
C PHE A 86 7.62 21.26 6.61
N GLY A 87 8.72 20.64 7.04
CA GLY A 87 9.53 19.74 6.25
C GLY A 87 10.04 18.60 7.12
N ARG A 88 10.08 17.39 6.57
CA ARG A 88 10.62 16.21 7.24
C ARG A 88 11.37 15.34 6.24
N TYR A 89 12.53 14.86 6.66
CA TYR A 89 13.30 13.85 5.95
C TYR A 89 13.51 12.66 6.90
N THR A 90 13.19 11.46 6.42
CA THR A 90 13.36 10.19 7.13
C THR A 90 14.16 9.25 6.27
N SER A 91 15.22 8.68 6.83
CA SER A 91 15.91 7.50 6.29
C SER A 91 15.70 6.36 7.27
N THR A 92 15.17 5.25 6.78
CA THR A 92 14.86 4.06 7.57
C THR A 92 15.07 2.81 6.72
N TYR A 93 14.81 1.65 7.29
CA TYR A 93 15.04 0.37 6.64
C TYR A 93 14.00 -0.66 7.06
N ARG A 94 13.94 -1.74 6.30
CA ARG A 94 13.25 -2.97 6.66
C ARG A 94 14.26 -4.10 6.62
N LEU A 95 14.56 -4.67 7.79
CA LEU A 95 15.40 -5.86 7.87
C LEU A 95 14.69 -7.05 7.22
N PRO A 96 15.45 -8.04 6.76
CA PRO A 96 14.89 -9.24 6.16
C PRO A 96 13.85 -9.95 7.03
N GLN A 97 12.82 -10.49 6.40
CA GLN A 97 11.75 -11.22 7.05
C GLN A 97 11.93 -12.72 6.93
N ILE A 98 11.38 -13.46 7.90
CA ILE A 98 11.38 -14.93 7.94
C ILE A 98 10.90 -15.55 6.62
N GLY A 99 9.89 -14.94 5.98
CA GLY A 99 9.34 -15.42 4.71
C GLY A 99 10.36 -15.49 3.58
N GLN A 100 11.39 -14.63 3.58
CA GLN A 100 12.45 -14.63 2.55
C GLN A 100 13.37 -15.87 2.66
N TYR A 101 13.26 -16.64 3.75
CA TYR A 101 14.00 -17.87 4.00
C TYR A 101 13.16 -19.14 3.86
N ARG A 102 11.83 -19.01 3.69
CA ARG A 102 10.90 -20.15 3.77
C ARG A 102 10.91 -20.98 2.49
N ASP A 103 10.93 -20.31 1.35
CA ASP A 103 10.67 -20.94 0.05
C ASP A 103 11.98 -21.17 -0.76
N ASN A 104 13.14 -20.89 -0.15
CA ASN A 104 14.46 -21.12 -0.75
C ASN A 104 15.35 -21.92 0.20
N VAL A 105 15.82 -23.09 -0.25
CA VAL A 105 16.67 -24.01 0.53
C VAL A 105 18.09 -23.46 0.73
N LEU A 106 18.52 -22.52 -0.13
CA LEU A 106 19.80 -21.82 -0.08
C LEU A 106 19.60 -20.32 -0.38
N PRO A 107 19.02 -19.54 0.55
CA PRO A 107 18.76 -18.13 0.31
C PRO A 107 20.07 -17.33 0.24
N THR A 108 20.58 -17.11 -0.97
CA THR A 108 21.74 -16.26 -1.24
C THR A 108 21.31 -14.84 -1.58
N GLY A 109 22.04 -13.83 -1.10
CA GLY A 109 21.83 -12.44 -1.53
C GLY A 109 20.65 -11.72 -0.89
N ILE A 110 20.16 -12.18 0.27
CA ILE A 110 19.16 -11.45 1.05
C ILE A 110 19.73 -10.10 1.52
N ARG A 111 18.95 -9.03 1.33
CA ARG A 111 19.34 -7.65 1.66
C ARG A 111 18.33 -7.00 2.57
N SER A 112 18.81 -6.07 3.41
CA SER A 112 17.94 -5.08 4.05
C SER A 112 17.43 -4.12 2.98
N GLN A 113 16.15 -3.77 3.07
CA GLN A 113 15.53 -2.77 2.19
C GLN A 113 15.75 -1.39 2.80
N SER A 114 16.32 -0.45 2.05
CA SER A 114 16.49 0.95 2.48
C SER A 114 15.30 1.80 2.04
N ILE A 115 14.86 2.72 2.89
CA ILE A 115 13.65 3.53 2.71
C ILE A 115 13.99 4.99 3.01
N GLU A 116 13.92 5.83 1.99
CA GLU A 116 14.11 7.27 2.11
C GLU A 116 12.78 7.98 1.84
N GLN A 117 12.39 8.89 2.72
CA GLN A 117 11.16 9.65 2.63
C GLN A 117 11.45 11.13 2.88
N ALA A 118 10.95 11.99 2.01
CA ALA A 118 10.99 13.43 2.20
C ALA A 118 9.58 13.99 2.02
N GLU A 119 9.16 14.88 2.90
CA GLU A 119 7.89 15.57 2.79
C GLU A 119 8.06 17.04 3.17
N ALA A 120 7.32 17.90 2.50
CA ALA A 120 7.23 19.30 2.84
C ALA A 120 5.82 19.80 2.52
N GLY A 121 5.27 20.65 3.38
CA GLY A 121 3.90 21.07 3.20
C GLY A 121 3.52 22.32 3.95
N VAL A 122 2.32 22.78 3.62
CA VAL A 122 1.68 23.94 4.24
C VAL A 122 0.45 23.47 4.99
N LYS A 123 0.17 24.15 6.10
CA LYS A 123 -0.97 23.88 6.96
C LYS A 123 -1.71 25.20 7.19
N PHE A 124 -3.02 25.19 7.02
CA PHE A 124 -3.90 26.29 7.35
C PHE A 124 -5.06 25.78 8.19
N GLN A 125 -5.39 26.47 9.28
CA GLN A 125 -6.45 26.08 10.20
C GLN A 125 -7.18 27.30 10.77
N LYS A 126 -8.50 27.32 10.58
CA LYS A 126 -9.45 28.21 11.25
C LYS A 126 -10.63 27.41 11.83
N PRO A 127 -11.48 28.00 12.68
CA PRO A 127 -12.67 27.31 13.20
C PRO A 127 -13.61 26.81 12.10
N TRP A 128 -13.68 27.53 10.97
CA TRP A 128 -14.53 27.18 9.83
C TRP A 128 -13.86 26.24 8.82
N GLY A 129 -12.57 25.89 8.96
CA GLY A 129 -11.94 25.00 8.00
C GLY A 129 -10.45 24.77 8.17
N SER A 130 -9.95 23.75 7.48
CA SER A 130 -8.55 23.36 7.43
C SER A 130 -8.14 23.05 6.00
N LEU A 131 -6.89 23.35 5.67
CA LEU A 131 -6.26 22.95 4.41
C LEU A 131 -4.84 22.49 4.69
N TYR A 132 -4.51 21.31 4.19
CA TYR A 132 -3.18 20.73 4.23
C TYR A 132 -2.77 20.37 2.80
N ALA A 133 -1.61 20.85 2.38
CA ALA A 133 -1.02 20.45 1.11
C ALA A 133 0.42 19.99 1.35
N THR A 134 0.72 18.77 0.93
CA THR A 134 1.99 18.11 1.21
C THR A 134 2.59 17.60 -0.09
N LEU A 135 3.80 18.04 -0.42
CA LEU A 135 4.65 17.39 -1.41
C LEU A 135 5.41 16.27 -0.72
N PHE A 136 5.49 15.10 -1.37
CA PHE A 136 6.23 13.97 -0.83
C PHE A 136 7.09 13.29 -1.89
N TYR A 137 8.15 12.66 -1.42
CA TYR A 137 9.03 11.76 -2.16
C TYR A 137 9.28 10.53 -1.30
N ASN A 138 9.08 9.34 -1.86
CA ASN A 138 9.46 8.09 -1.23
C ASN A 138 10.35 7.29 -2.18
N SER A 139 11.39 6.66 -1.65
CA SER A 139 12.26 5.74 -2.37
C SER A 139 12.48 4.50 -1.51
N PHE A 140 12.16 3.34 -2.09
CA PHE A 140 12.39 2.02 -1.52
C PHE A 140 13.46 1.35 -2.37
N LYS A 141 14.63 1.07 -1.79
CA LYS A 141 15.73 0.40 -2.46
C LYS A 141 15.83 -1.05 -2.02
N ASP A 142 16.27 -1.93 -2.91
CA ASP A 142 16.38 -3.38 -2.66
C ASP A 142 15.02 -3.99 -2.21
N VAL A 143 13.93 -3.63 -2.89
CA VAL A 143 12.64 -4.30 -2.73
C VAL A 143 12.74 -5.68 -3.35
N GLN A 144 12.45 -6.72 -2.57
CA GLN A 144 12.42 -8.08 -3.07
C GLN A 144 11.12 -8.34 -3.84
N PHE A 145 11.27 -8.78 -5.07
CA PHE A 145 10.21 -9.30 -5.91
C PHE A 145 10.46 -10.80 -6.13
N THR A 146 9.38 -11.57 -6.31
CA THR A 146 9.46 -13.00 -6.65
C THR A 146 8.70 -13.24 -7.94
N ASN A 147 9.43 -13.68 -8.96
CA ASN A 147 8.84 -14.15 -10.21
C ASN A 147 8.75 -15.67 -10.17
N THR A 148 7.67 -16.22 -10.71
CA THR A 148 7.49 -17.67 -10.83
C THR A 148 7.22 -17.99 -12.29
N TYR A 149 8.10 -18.77 -12.91
CA TYR A 149 7.96 -19.17 -14.30
C TYR A 149 8.21 -20.67 -14.46
N ILE A 150 7.79 -21.24 -15.58
CA ILE A 150 8.11 -22.62 -15.94
C ILE A 150 9.36 -22.57 -16.81
N ASP A 151 10.44 -23.21 -16.37
CA ASP A 151 11.66 -23.34 -17.15
C ASP A 151 11.36 -24.19 -18.41
N PRO A 152 11.53 -23.64 -19.62
CA PRO A 152 11.19 -24.35 -20.84
C PRO A 152 12.08 -25.59 -21.10
N ALA A 153 13.29 -25.64 -20.51
CA ALA A 153 14.20 -26.77 -20.68
C ALA A 153 13.88 -27.93 -19.73
N THR A 154 13.50 -27.63 -18.50
CA THR A 154 13.27 -28.65 -17.45
C THR A 154 11.79 -28.90 -17.15
N LEU A 155 10.89 -28.06 -17.67
CA LEU A 155 9.44 -28.02 -17.37
C LEU A 155 9.12 -27.90 -15.87
N ARG A 156 10.08 -27.43 -15.07
CA ARG A 156 9.92 -27.21 -13.64
C ARG A 156 9.45 -25.79 -13.37
N ILE A 157 8.66 -25.63 -12.32
CA ILE A 157 8.35 -24.32 -11.76
C ILE A 157 9.62 -23.79 -11.07
N VAL A 158 10.10 -22.65 -11.52
CA VAL A 158 11.25 -21.94 -10.97
C VAL A 158 10.79 -20.66 -10.33
N GLN A 159 11.25 -20.41 -9.10
CA GLN A 159 11.09 -19.13 -8.42
C GLN A 159 12.37 -18.33 -8.54
N GLU A 160 12.27 -17.15 -9.16
CA GLU A 160 13.37 -16.20 -9.30
C GLU A 160 13.15 -15.02 -8.34
N ILE A 161 14.11 -14.84 -7.44
CA ILE A 161 14.13 -13.71 -6.52
C ILE A 161 14.97 -12.61 -7.15
N ASN A 162 14.37 -11.45 -7.41
CA ASN A 162 15.08 -10.27 -7.86
C ASN A 162 14.84 -9.10 -6.92
N TYR A 163 15.76 -8.14 -6.99
CA TYR A 163 15.70 -6.90 -6.23
C TYR A 163 15.55 -5.75 -7.21
N GLY A 164 14.64 -4.84 -6.91
CA GLY A 164 14.44 -3.61 -7.66
C GLY A 164 14.12 -2.46 -6.70
N ASP A 165 14.18 -1.25 -7.23
CA ASP A 165 13.87 -0.04 -6.49
C ASP A 165 12.51 0.49 -6.92
N VAL A 166 11.79 1.12 -5.99
CA VAL A 166 10.53 1.82 -6.25
C VAL A 166 10.68 3.24 -5.76
N SER A 167 10.44 4.22 -6.63
CA SER A 167 10.40 5.62 -6.22
C SER A 167 9.06 6.25 -6.61
N THR A 168 8.56 7.15 -5.76
CA THR A 168 7.33 7.90 -6.03
C THR A 168 7.49 9.34 -5.55
N THR A 169 7.07 10.27 -6.37
CA THR A 169 6.90 11.67 -5.99
C THR A 169 5.43 12.02 -6.16
N GLY A 170 4.89 12.80 -5.24
CA GLY A 170 3.50 13.20 -5.34
C GLY A 170 3.14 14.42 -4.52
N VAL A 171 1.88 14.77 -4.60
CA VAL A 171 1.23 15.79 -3.82
C VAL A 171 -0.05 15.23 -3.21
N GLU A 172 -0.27 15.56 -1.94
CA GLU A 172 -1.49 15.26 -1.20
C GLU A 172 -2.15 16.56 -0.79
N LEU A 173 -3.46 16.61 -0.92
CA LEU A 173 -4.32 17.70 -0.53
C LEU A 173 -5.40 17.16 0.40
N GLU A 174 -5.54 17.75 1.57
CA GLU A 174 -6.63 17.50 2.50
C GLU A 174 -7.31 18.80 2.88
N ALA A 175 -8.62 18.87 2.71
CA ALA A 175 -9.41 20.04 3.04
C ALA A 175 -10.62 19.65 3.88
N ASN A 176 -10.96 20.47 4.86
CA ASN A 176 -12.22 20.42 5.58
C ASN A 176 -12.80 21.82 5.62
N LEU A 177 -14.04 22.00 5.18
CA LEU A 177 -14.72 23.30 5.20
C LEU A 177 -16.06 23.17 5.91
N LYS A 178 -16.33 24.09 6.81
CA LYS A 178 -17.54 24.22 7.62
C LYS A 178 -18.09 25.64 7.44
N PRO A 179 -18.62 25.98 6.26
CA PRO A 179 -19.08 27.35 5.99
C PRO A 179 -20.25 27.76 6.88
N VAL A 180 -21.07 26.80 7.32
CA VAL A 180 -22.22 27.02 8.22
C VAL A 180 -22.35 25.85 9.20
N PRO A 181 -22.97 26.03 10.39
CA PRO A 181 -23.01 24.98 11.42
C PRO A 181 -23.69 23.67 11.01
N TRP A 182 -24.60 23.72 10.04
CA TRP A 182 -25.36 22.57 9.56
C TRP A 182 -24.76 21.89 8.32
N PHE A 183 -23.66 22.41 7.75
CA PHE A 183 -23.05 21.84 6.56
C PHE A 183 -21.52 21.88 6.62
N ASP A 184 -20.92 20.76 6.27
CA ASP A 184 -19.49 20.65 6.09
C ASP A 184 -19.13 19.76 4.90
N VAL A 185 -17.93 19.96 4.37
CA VAL A 185 -17.37 19.15 3.29
C VAL A 185 -15.92 18.84 3.59
N SER A 186 -15.59 17.56 3.54
CA SER A 186 -14.20 17.08 3.55
C SER A 186 -13.80 16.70 2.14
N ALA A 187 -12.57 17.00 1.74
CA ALA A 187 -12.01 16.55 0.49
C ALA A 187 -10.58 16.06 0.69
N THR A 188 -10.22 14.98 0.00
CA THR A 188 -8.86 14.46 -0.07
C THR A 188 -8.50 14.21 -1.53
N ALA A 189 -7.31 14.59 -1.96
CA ALA A 189 -6.82 14.29 -3.29
C ALA A 189 -5.32 13.96 -3.25
N THR A 190 -4.91 12.92 -3.97
CA THR A 190 -3.52 12.52 -4.10
C THR A 190 -3.20 12.40 -5.58
N TYR A 191 -2.11 13.04 -6.00
CA TYR A 191 -1.46 12.77 -7.27
C TYR A 191 -0.07 12.19 -6.99
N GLN A 192 0.28 11.08 -7.62
CA GLN A 192 1.55 10.40 -7.44
C GLN A 192 2.09 9.80 -8.73
N ASP A 193 3.41 9.75 -8.86
CA ASP A 193 4.12 9.14 -9.98
C ASP A 193 5.07 8.02 -9.51
N PRO A 194 4.52 6.86 -9.10
CA PRO A 194 5.33 5.73 -8.68
C PRO A 194 5.92 5.02 -9.90
N LYS A 195 7.21 4.66 -9.81
CA LYS A 195 7.99 4.04 -10.88
C LYS A 195 9.06 3.09 -10.34
N PHE A 196 9.24 1.98 -11.04
CA PHE A 196 10.34 1.06 -10.83
C PHE A 196 11.66 1.65 -11.36
N LYS A 197 12.77 1.26 -10.71
CA LYS A 197 14.15 1.51 -11.14
C LYS A 197 14.99 0.28 -10.80
N ASN A 198 16.04 0.01 -11.57
CA ASN A 198 16.90 -1.15 -11.38
C ASN A 198 16.14 -2.49 -11.25
N TYR A 199 15.00 -2.62 -11.94
CA TYR A 199 14.10 -3.76 -11.81
C TYR A 199 14.11 -4.59 -13.10
N THR A 200 14.69 -5.78 -13.02
CA THR A 200 14.81 -6.69 -14.16
C THR A 200 14.36 -8.11 -13.80
N TYR A 201 13.84 -8.83 -14.79
CA TYR A 201 13.51 -10.26 -14.70
C TYR A 201 13.88 -10.99 -15.97
N ASN A 202 14.14 -12.28 -15.86
CA ASN A 202 14.21 -13.14 -17.04
C ASN A 202 12.79 -13.49 -17.49
N THR A 203 12.44 -13.08 -18.72
CA THR A 203 11.19 -13.48 -19.39
C THR A 203 11.51 -14.50 -20.46
N ILE A 204 10.56 -15.36 -20.82
CA ILE A 204 10.76 -16.34 -21.90
C ILE A 204 10.30 -15.72 -23.21
N VAL A 205 11.23 -15.45 -24.12
CA VAL A 205 10.95 -14.95 -25.47
C VAL A 205 11.42 -16.01 -26.47
N ALA A 206 10.49 -16.49 -27.31
CA ALA A 206 10.76 -17.54 -28.29
C ALA A 206 11.42 -18.81 -27.68
N GLY A 207 11.02 -19.19 -26.46
CA GLY A 207 11.54 -20.37 -25.76
C GLY A 207 12.90 -20.20 -25.08
N ALA A 208 13.49 -19.00 -25.13
CA ALA A 208 14.75 -18.69 -24.46
C ALA A 208 14.56 -17.61 -23.37
N PRO A 209 15.29 -17.68 -22.25
CA PRO A 209 15.29 -16.63 -21.24
C PRO A 209 15.98 -15.37 -21.76
N VAL A 210 15.31 -14.22 -21.63
CA VAL A 210 15.80 -12.89 -21.98
C VAL A 210 15.62 -11.97 -20.79
N THR A 211 16.70 -11.31 -20.37
CA THR A 211 16.64 -10.30 -19.31
C THR A 211 15.86 -9.07 -19.81
N THR A 212 14.71 -8.82 -19.19
CA THR A 212 13.81 -7.71 -19.49
C THR A 212 13.83 -6.70 -18.35
N SER A 213 13.93 -5.41 -18.71
CA SER A 213 13.83 -4.31 -17.75
C SER A 213 12.40 -3.79 -17.65
N PHE A 214 12.00 -3.46 -16.43
CA PHE A 214 10.73 -2.83 -16.08
C PHE A 214 10.94 -1.41 -15.56
N ASP A 215 12.13 -0.83 -15.77
CA ASP A 215 12.45 0.52 -15.34
C ASP A 215 11.53 1.55 -15.99
N GLY A 216 11.01 2.47 -15.17
CA GLY A 216 10.02 3.45 -15.60
C GLY A 216 8.58 2.94 -15.61
N ASN A 217 8.35 1.62 -15.53
CA ASN A 217 7.00 1.09 -15.36
C ASN A 217 6.44 1.48 -14.00
N ARG A 218 5.12 1.64 -13.95
CA ARG A 218 4.37 1.94 -12.74
C ARG A 218 4.09 0.64 -11.98
N PRO A 219 4.34 0.59 -10.67
CA PRO A 219 3.94 -0.56 -9.85
C PRO A 219 2.47 -0.91 -10.02
N SER A 220 2.20 -2.22 -10.08
CA SER A 220 0.84 -2.74 -10.22
C SER A 220 -0.07 -2.28 -9.07
N SER A 221 -1.36 -2.17 -9.37
CA SER A 221 -2.39 -1.72 -8.42
C SER A 221 -2.18 -0.31 -7.80
N MET A 222 -1.24 0.50 -8.30
CA MET A 222 -1.04 1.89 -7.85
C MET A 222 -1.63 2.92 -8.82
N PRO A 223 -2.79 3.53 -8.53
CA PRO A 223 -3.32 4.62 -9.35
C PRO A 223 -2.50 5.90 -9.16
N LYS A 224 -2.37 6.71 -10.23
CA LYS A 224 -1.69 8.02 -10.14
C LYS A 224 -2.55 9.07 -9.46
N VAL A 225 -3.88 8.94 -9.53
CA VAL A 225 -4.83 9.91 -9.00
C VAL A 225 -5.83 9.19 -8.11
N MET A 226 -6.03 9.72 -6.91
CA MET A 226 -7.10 9.29 -6.00
C MET A 226 -7.77 10.54 -5.44
N ALA A 227 -9.09 10.53 -5.35
CA ALA A 227 -9.82 11.65 -4.76
C ALA A 227 -11.06 11.17 -4.00
N SER A 228 -11.45 11.92 -2.97
CA SER A 228 -12.71 11.72 -2.26
C SER A 228 -13.27 13.08 -1.84
N ILE A 229 -14.57 13.28 -2.02
CA ILE A 229 -15.32 14.43 -1.53
C ILE A 229 -16.49 13.92 -0.70
N ARG A 230 -16.60 14.41 0.53
CA ARG A 230 -17.57 13.96 1.53
C ARG A 230 -18.36 15.14 2.08
N PRO A 231 -19.45 15.55 1.41
CA PRO A 231 -20.37 16.51 1.98
C PRO A 231 -21.19 15.87 3.11
N ARG A 232 -21.44 16.65 4.16
CA ARG A 232 -22.30 16.28 5.28
C ARG A 232 -23.25 17.42 5.62
N VAL A 233 -24.51 17.08 5.86
CA VAL A 233 -25.52 17.98 6.41
C VAL A 233 -26.01 17.47 7.77
N SER A 234 -26.16 18.39 8.72
CA SER A 234 -26.71 18.14 10.05
C SER A 234 -27.99 18.94 10.21
N LEU A 235 -29.12 18.25 10.23
CA LEU A 235 -30.48 18.80 10.28
C LEU A 235 -31.12 18.51 11.63
N ILE A 236 -32.26 19.15 11.90
CA ILE A 236 -33.07 18.90 13.12
C ILE A 236 -32.23 19.07 14.40
N GLY A 237 -31.49 20.18 14.50
CA GLY A 237 -30.60 20.45 15.63
C GLY A 237 -29.44 19.45 15.77
N GLY A 238 -29.06 18.77 14.69
CA GLY A 238 -27.98 17.77 14.67
C GLY A 238 -28.43 16.33 14.87
N ARG A 239 -29.72 16.09 15.11
CA ARG A 239 -30.29 14.74 15.29
C ARG A 239 -30.29 13.94 13.99
N LEU A 240 -30.48 14.59 12.85
CA LEU A 240 -30.40 13.95 11.53
C LEU A 240 -29.09 14.36 10.87
N ARG A 241 -28.22 13.38 10.62
CA ARG A 241 -26.94 13.57 9.95
C ARG A 241 -26.95 12.79 8.65
N VAL A 242 -26.81 13.47 7.52
CA VAL A 242 -26.72 12.85 6.20
C VAL A 242 -25.33 13.14 5.64
N LEU A 243 -24.65 12.08 5.21
CA LEU A 243 -23.33 12.15 4.59
C LEU A 243 -23.40 11.53 3.20
N GLY A 244 -22.90 12.26 2.21
CA GLY A 244 -22.58 11.73 0.90
C GLY A 244 -21.08 11.51 0.77
N GLU A 245 -20.68 10.64 -0.14
CA GLU A 245 -19.29 10.48 -0.56
C GLU A 245 -19.24 10.22 -2.05
N TRP A 246 -18.41 10.97 -2.76
CA TRP A 246 -17.87 10.59 -4.05
C TRP A 246 -16.43 10.17 -3.85
N ARG A 247 -16.04 9.01 -4.38
CA ARG A 247 -14.66 8.53 -4.38
C ARG A 247 -14.25 8.16 -5.80
N TYR A 248 -13.11 8.68 -6.23
CA TYR A 248 -12.48 8.41 -7.52
C TYR A 248 -11.17 7.66 -7.32
N GLU A 249 -10.99 6.63 -8.12
CA GLU A 249 -9.74 5.89 -8.23
C GLU A 249 -9.32 5.90 -9.70
N GLY A 250 -8.12 6.43 -9.97
CA GLY A 250 -7.56 6.49 -11.31
C GLY A 250 -7.25 5.10 -11.87
N ASP A 251 -6.86 5.07 -13.15
CA ASP A 251 -6.44 3.83 -13.76
C ASP A 251 -5.16 3.29 -13.10
N LYS A 252 -4.97 1.98 -13.20
CA LYS A 252 -3.79 1.26 -12.69
C LYS A 252 -3.44 0.11 -13.61
N PHE A 253 -2.29 -0.52 -13.42
CA PHE A 253 -1.91 -1.71 -14.19
C PHE A 253 -2.19 -2.98 -13.41
N ASN A 254 -2.51 -4.04 -14.14
CA ASN A 254 -2.76 -5.37 -13.59
C ASN A 254 -1.49 -5.98 -12.98
N ASP A 255 -0.35 -5.74 -13.63
CA ASP A 255 0.96 -6.25 -13.26
C ASP A 255 2.08 -5.24 -13.57
N ASP A 256 3.30 -5.62 -13.21
CA ASP A 256 4.47 -4.75 -13.32
C ASP A 256 4.96 -4.58 -14.78
N SER A 257 4.47 -5.41 -15.71
CA SER A 257 4.74 -5.28 -17.15
C SER A 257 4.08 -4.06 -17.77
N ASN A 258 3.02 -3.55 -17.14
CA ASN A 258 2.23 -2.41 -17.63
C ASN A 258 1.53 -2.66 -18.98
N LEU A 259 1.40 -3.91 -19.42
CA LEU A 259 0.72 -4.27 -20.66
C LEU A 259 -0.81 -4.19 -20.55
N VAL A 260 -1.36 -4.57 -19.40
CA VAL A 260 -2.80 -4.58 -19.14
C VAL A 260 -3.20 -3.46 -18.20
N LYS A 261 -3.98 -2.51 -18.71
CA LYS A 261 -4.50 -1.36 -17.96
C LYS A 261 -5.90 -1.66 -17.41
N LEU A 262 -6.06 -1.48 -16.09
CA LEU A 262 -7.36 -1.52 -15.41
C LEU A 262 -7.98 -0.11 -15.44
N PRO A 263 -9.21 0.07 -15.95
CA PRO A 263 -9.85 1.37 -16.06
C PRO A 263 -10.08 2.06 -14.71
N ALA A 264 -10.06 3.40 -14.74
CA ALA A 264 -10.47 4.23 -13.62
C ALA A 264 -11.96 4.03 -13.31
N PHE A 265 -12.37 4.26 -12.07
CA PHE A 265 -13.77 4.20 -11.67
C PHE A 265 -14.11 5.21 -10.57
N SER A 266 -15.39 5.50 -10.43
CA SER A 266 -15.94 6.29 -9.33
C SER A 266 -17.04 5.53 -8.62
N VAL A 267 -17.14 5.70 -7.31
CA VAL A 267 -18.25 5.19 -6.51
C VAL A 267 -18.91 6.33 -5.75
N PHE A 268 -20.23 6.22 -5.60
CA PHE A 268 -21.02 7.11 -4.76
C PHE A 268 -21.54 6.34 -3.56
N ASN A 269 -21.27 6.83 -2.37
CA ASN A 269 -21.80 6.27 -1.12
C ASN A 269 -22.66 7.33 -0.43
N ALA A 270 -23.59 6.88 0.41
CA ALA A 270 -24.32 7.78 1.29
C ALA A 270 -24.66 7.09 2.61
N SER A 271 -24.87 7.88 3.64
CA SER A 271 -25.41 7.40 4.91
C SER A 271 -26.32 8.45 5.52
N ALA A 272 -27.33 8.00 6.24
CA ALA A 272 -28.19 8.83 7.05
C ALA A 272 -28.26 8.23 8.46
N GLU A 273 -28.13 9.08 9.47
CA GLU A 273 -28.20 8.71 10.88
C GLU A 273 -29.19 9.63 11.59
N LEU A 274 -30.13 9.06 12.33
CA LEU A 274 -31.17 9.76 13.05
C LEU A 274 -31.18 9.36 14.52
N ASP A 275 -30.94 10.33 15.40
CA ASP A 275 -31.14 10.21 16.84
C ASP A 275 -32.64 10.31 17.15
N VAL A 276 -33.32 9.16 17.17
CA VAL A 276 -34.78 9.05 17.43
C VAL A 276 -35.09 9.46 18.86
N THR A 277 -34.26 9.05 19.81
CA THR A 277 -34.28 9.50 21.21
C THR A 277 -32.84 9.75 21.69
N GLN A 278 -32.65 10.11 22.96
CA GLN A 278 -31.31 10.24 23.55
C GLN A 278 -30.55 8.90 23.62
N ASN A 279 -31.27 7.78 23.58
CA ASN A 279 -30.74 6.43 23.76
C ASN A 279 -30.85 5.57 22.49
N VAL A 280 -31.57 6.03 21.47
CA VAL A 280 -31.86 5.26 20.25
C VAL A 280 -31.42 6.04 19.01
N THR A 281 -30.49 5.46 18.27
CA THR A 281 -30.02 5.98 16.98
C THR A 281 -30.31 4.96 15.89
N VAL A 282 -30.90 5.39 14.78
CA VAL A 282 -31.11 4.58 13.58
C VAL A 282 -30.15 5.05 12.50
N GLN A 283 -29.50 4.12 11.80
CA GLN A 283 -28.60 4.44 10.71
C GLN A 283 -28.91 3.59 9.48
N VAL A 284 -28.83 4.21 8.31
CA VAL A 284 -28.87 3.55 7.01
C VAL A 284 -27.63 3.96 6.22
N LYS A 285 -26.92 2.99 5.66
CA LYS A 285 -25.73 3.19 4.84
C LYS A 285 -25.91 2.50 3.50
N GLY A 286 -25.66 3.23 2.42
CA GLY A 286 -25.59 2.71 1.07
C GLY A 286 -24.19 2.86 0.49
N THR A 287 -23.62 1.77 -0.01
CA THR A 287 -22.31 1.75 -0.68
C THR A 287 -22.48 1.42 -2.15
N ASN A 288 -21.65 2.04 -3.00
CA ASN A 288 -21.69 1.89 -4.46
C ASN A 288 -23.12 2.09 -5.02
N LEU A 289 -23.75 3.21 -4.66
CA LEU A 289 -25.13 3.55 -5.02
C LEU A 289 -25.33 3.69 -6.53
N SER A 290 -24.29 4.02 -7.30
CA SER A 290 -24.33 4.01 -8.76
C SER A 290 -24.24 2.60 -9.36
N ASN A 291 -23.97 1.57 -8.55
CA ASN A 291 -23.63 0.22 -9.00
C ASN A 291 -22.51 0.21 -10.05
N ALA A 292 -21.48 1.03 -9.81
CA ALA A 292 -20.32 1.12 -10.69
C ALA A 292 -19.57 -0.21 -10.72
N LEU A 293 -19.06 -0.56 -11.90
CA LEU A 293 -18.13 -1.66 -12.10
C LEU A 293 -16.71 -1.09 -12.01
N GLY A 294 -15.88 -1.69 -11.16
CA GLY A 294 -14.48 -1.30 -10.98
C GLY A 294 -13.65 -2.50 -10.56
N LEU A 295 -12.35 -2.47 -10.85
CA LEU A 295 -11.42 -3.54 -10.49
C LEU A 295 -10.50 -3.02 -9.39
N GLY A 296 -10.65 -3.58 -8.18
CA GLY A 296 -9.98 -3.13 -6.96
C GLY A 296 -8.53 -3.55 -6.84
N GLN A 297 -8.16 -4.73 -7.36
CA GLN A 297 -6.77 -5.17 -7.48
C GLN A 297 -6.58 -6.05 -8.72
N GLY A 298 -5.39 -5.96 -9.33
CA GLY A 298 -4.94 -6.97 -10.29
C GLY A 298 -4.61 -8.28 -9.58
N GLY A 299 -4.67 -9.40 -10.31
CA GLY A 299 -4.45 -10.75 -9.79
C GLY A 299 -2.98 -11.15 -9.63
N GLY A 300 -2.05 -10.23 -9.89
CA GLY A 300 -0.62 -10.54 -9.99
C GLY A 300 -0.27 -11.30 -11.27
N GLN A 301 1.03 -11.50 -11.51
CA GLN A 301 1.51 -12.36 -12.59
C GLN A 301 1.27 -13.82 -12.25
N GLN A 302 0.03 -14.27 -12.35
CA GLN A 302 -0.23 -15.70 -12.50
C GLN A 302 -0.38 -15.95 -13.99
N LEU A 303 0.72 -16.33 -14.63
CA LEU A 303 0.72 -16.86 -15.98
C LEU A 303 -0.26 -18.04 -15.99
N VAL A 304 -1.42 -17.85 -16.62
CA VAL A 304 -2.33 -18.96 -16.93
C VAL A 304 -1.65 -19.73 -18.05
N PRO A 305 -1.25 -21.01 -17.86
CA PRO A 305 -0.64 -21.79 -18.93
C PRO A 305 -1.58 -21.82 -20.14
N GLY A 306 -1.10 -21.34 -21.30
CA GLY A 306 -1.86 -21.32 -22.55
C GLY A 306 -2.71 -20.08 -22.83
N ALA A 307 -2.71 -19.06 -21.96
CA ALA A 307 -3.30 -17.77 -22.30
C ALA A 307 -2.33 -16.97 -23.18
N ALA A 308 -2.70 -16.74 -24.44
CA ALA A 308 -2.05 -15.75 -25.29
C ALA A 308 -2.09 -14.37 -24.61
N ASP A 309 -1.05 -13.57 -24.84
CA ASP A 309 -0.88 -12.18 -24.38
C ASP A 309 -2.23 -11.45 -24.21
N GLY A 310 -2.60 -11.18 -22.96
CA GLY A 310 -3.73 -10.31 -22.62
C GLY A 310 -5.16 -10.87 -22.77
N ALA A 311 -5.36 -12.16 -23.13
CA ALA A 311 -6.71 -12.69 -23.35
C ALA A 311 -7.51 -12.95 -22.06
N VAL A 312 -6.84 -13.24 -20.94
CA VAL A 312 -7.48 -13.50 -19.64
C VAL A 312 -6.77 -12.70 -18.57
N ILE A 313 -7.52 -11.81 -17.89
CA ILE A 313 -7.01 -11.03 -16.77
C ILE A 313 -7.65 -11.56 -15.48
N LEU A 314 -6.82 -11.84 -14.49
CA LEU A 314 -7.29 -12.07 -13.13
C LEU A 314 -7.36 -10.71 -12.46
N ALA A 315 -8.55 -10.30 -12.04
CA ALA A 315 -8.73 -9.06 -11.29
C ALA A 315 -9.88 -9.23 -10.30
N ARG A 316 -9.79 -8.54 -9.16
CA ARG A 316 -10.84 -8.56 -8.14
C ARG A 316 -11.78 -7.37 -8.38
N PRO A 317 -13.08 -7.60 -8.66
CA PRO A 317 -14.02 -6.51 -8.77
C PRO A 317 -14.26 -5.85 -7.42
N ILE A 318 -14.65 -4.57 -7.43
CA ILE A 318 -15.24 -3.92 -6.27
C ILE A 318 -16.60 -4.54 -5.95
N PHE A 319 -17.02 -4.46 -4.69
CA PHE A 319 -18.36 -4.88 -4.32
C PHE A 319 -19.42 -4.05 -5.05
N GLY A 320 -20.50 -4.72 -5.47
CA GLY A 320 -21.67 -4.07 -6.05
C GLY A 320 -22.42 -3.20 -5.04
N ARG A 321 -23.58 -2.68 -5.45
CA ARG A 321 -24.45 -1.89 -4.57
C ARG A 321 -24.87 -2.70 -3.33
N ALA A 322 -24.71 -2.11 -2.16
CA ALA A 322 -25.20 -2.68 -0.90
C ALA A 322 -25.85 -1.62 -0.03
N VAL A 323 -26.89 -2.00 0.72
CA VAL A 323 -27.58 -1.16 1.70
C VAL A 323 -27.65 -1.91 3.02
N GLN A 324 -27.26 -1.24 4.10
CA GLN A 324 -27.27 -1.76 5.46
C GLN A 324 -28.06 -0.81 6.36
N GLY A 325 -28.96 -1.38 7.18
CA GLY A 325 -29.61 -0.68 8.27
C GLY A 325 -29.07 -1.16 9.62
N SER A 326 -28.97 -0.26 10.59
CA SER A 326 -28.61 -0.58 11.96
C SER A 326 -29.39 0.28 12.96
N VAL A 327 -29.60 -0.27 14.16
CA VAL A 327 -30.21 0.44 15.29
C VAL A 327 -29.27 0.28 16.48
N LEU A 328 -28.90 1.39 17.10
CA LEU A 328 -28.03 1.46 18.26
C LEU A 328 -28.84 1.86 19.49
N PHE A 329 -28.73 1.08 20.56
CA PHE A 329 -29.27 1.38 21.88
C PHE A 329 -28.13 1.72 22.84
N LYS A 330 -28.24 2.86 23.55
CA LYS A 330 -27.29 3.28 24.59
C LYS A 330 -27.97 3.18 25.95
N PHE A 331 -27.35 2.45 26.87
CA PHE A 331 -27.80 2.27 28.26
C PHE A 331 -26.92 3.09 29.19
#